data_AF-A0A432MPI1-F1
#
_entry.id   AF-A0A432MPI1-F1
#
_cell.length_a   1.000
_cell.length_b   1.000
_cell.length_c   1.000
_cell.angle_alpha   90.00
_cell.angle_beta   90.00
_cell.angle_gamma   90.00
#
_symmetry.space_group_name_H-M   'P 1'
#
loop_
_entity.id
_entity.type
_entity.pdbx_description
1 polymer ?
#
loop_
_entity_poly.entity_id
_entity_poly.type
_entity_poly.pdbx_seq_one_letter_code
_entity_poly.pdbx_strand_id
1 'polypeptide(L)'
;MRLASGKDDTPAKNAASEWSEIRRRMEELGVGRFWVEGEFGGPVTFRCVVPVIGDRAVSQHFEAEGQDLVSAAQDALRRIALWRATEPAS
;
A
#
# COMPACT_ATOMS: atom_id res chain seq x y z
N MET A 1 8.53 -21.52 39.20
CA MET A 1 9.15 -20.30 38.64
C MET A 1 9.39 -20.56 37.15
N ARG A 2 8.47 -20.11 36.27
CA ARG A 2 8.61 -20.26 34.81
C ARG A 2 8.86 -18.88 34.21
N LEU A 3 9.99 -18.74 33.52
CA LEU A 3 10.32 -17.60 32.68
C LEU A 3 9.35 -17.60 31.48
N ALA A 4 8.45 -16.62 31.41
CA ALA A 4 7.77 -16.30 30.17
C ALA A 4 8.68 -15.39 29.36
N SER A 5 9.21 -15.91 28.25
CA SER A 5 10.00 -15.17 27.27
C SER A 5 9.26 -13.91 26.85
N GLY A 6 9.86 -12.75 27.15
CA GLY A 6 9.53 -11.49 26.51
C GLY A 6 9.86 -11.61 25.03
N LYS A 7 8.86 -11.98 24.24
CA LYS A 7 8.94 -12.16 22.80
C LYS A 7 9.00 -10.77 22.17
N ASP A 8 10.20 -10.24 22.01
CA ASP A 8 10.70 -9.47 20.85
C ASP A 8 9.71 -8.58 20.06
N ASP A 9 8.78 -7.91 20.74
CA ASP A 9 7.77 -7.02 20.15
C ASP A 9 8.38 -5.63 19.99
N THR A 10 9.28 -5.50 19.03
CA THR A 10 9.91 -4.20 18.71
C THR A 10 9.07 -3.54 17.62
N PRO A 11 8.63 -2.28 17.77
CA PRO A 11 7.77 -1.59 16.81
C PRO A 11 8.34 -1.55 15.39
N ALA A 12 9.66 -1.58 15.23
CA ALA A 12 10.33 -1.67 13.95
C ALA A 12 10.06 -3.00 13.19
N LYS A 13 9.91 -4.12 13.90
CA LYS A 13 9.58 -5.42 13.28
C LYS A 13 8.14 -5.45 12.78
N ASN A 14 7.23 -4.82 13.51
CA ASN A 14 5.82 -4.71 13.13
C ASN A 14 5.69 -3.87 11.85
N ALA A 15 6.32 -2.68 11.82
CA ALA A 15 6.32 -1.83 10.62
C ALA A 15 6.92 -2.53 9.39
N ALA A 16 7.99 -3.31 9.55
CA ALA A 16 8.58 -4.08 8.46
C ALA A 16 7.66 -5.20 7.94
N SER A 17 6.93 -5.87 8.84
CA SER A 17 5.94 -6.89 8.47
C SER A 17 4.76 -6.26 7.73
N GLU A 18 4.22 -5.16 8.26
CA GLU A 18 3.10 -4.42 7.64
C GLU A 18 3.45 -3.92 6.24
N TRP A 19 4.66 -3.37 6.06
CA TRP A 19 5.12 -2.93 4.76
C TRP A 19 5.30 -4.09 3.76
N SER A 20 5.68 -5.27 4.24
CA SER A 20 5.78 -6.47 3.41
C SER A 20 4.39 -6.91 2.92
N GLU A 21 3.36 -6.84 3.77
CA GLU A 21 1.98 -7.12 3.37
C GLU A 21 1.43 -6.08 2.37
N ILE A 22 1.78 -4.81 2.56
CA ILE A 22 1.44 -3.73 1.63
C ILE A 22 2.05 -3.98 0.25
N ARG A 23 3.34 -4.35 0.19
CA ARG A 23 4.00 -4.71 -1.08
C ARG A 23 3.33 -5.88 -1.77
N ARG A 24 3.01 -6.95 -1.02
CA ARG A 24 2.29 -8.09 -1.59
C ARG A 24 0.97 -7.66 -2.21
N ARG A 25 0.19 -6.84 -1.51
CA ARG A 25 -1.08 -6.30 -2.03
C ARG A 25 -0.90 -5.39 -3.25
N MET A 26 0.17 -4.60 -3.31
CA MET A 26 0.50 -3.81 -4.50
C MET A 26 0.69 -4.71 -5.72
N GLU A 27 1.44 -5.82 -5.55
CA GLU A 27 1.65 -6.80 -6.62
C GLU A 27 0.33 -7.47 -7.03
N GLU A 28 -0.48 -7.91 -6.06
CA GLU A 28 -1.79 -8.54 -6.32
C GLU A 28 -2.76 -7.60 -7.08
N LEU A 29 -2.72 -6.30 -6.80
CA LEU A 29 -3.56 -5.29 -7.46
C LEU A 29 -2.97 -4.78 -8.78
N GLY A 30 -1.74 -5.18 -9.11
CA GLY A 30 -1.04 -4.81 -10.33
C GLY A 30 -0.47 -3.38 -10.29
N VAL A 31 -0.07 -2.86 -9.14
CA VAL A 31 0.60 -1.55 -9.05
C VAL A 31 1.96 -1.62 -9.76
N GLY A 32 2.16 -0.79 -10.79
CA GLY A 32 3.39 -0.78 -11.58
C GLY A 32 4.46 0.18 -11.05
N ARG A 33 4.05 1.31 -10.46
CA ARG A 33 4.96 2.29 -9.86
C ARG A 33 4.25 3.06 -8.74
N PHE A 34 5.00 3.46 -7.72
CA PHE A 34 4.50 4.31 -6.66
C PHE A 34 5.53 5.37 -6.24
N TRP A 35 5.03 6.41 -5.58
CA TRP A 35 5.78 7.51 -5.01
C TRP A 35 5.22 7.85 -3.65
N VAL A 36 6.08 8.35 -2.79
CA VAL A 36 5.72 8.83 -1.45
C VAL A 36 6.23 10.26 -1.33
N GLU A 37 5.33 11.17 -0.98
CA GLU A 37 5.65 12.56 -0.68
C GLU A 37 5.21 12.89 0.74
N GLY A 38 5.98 13.71 1.45
CA GLY A 38 5.65 14.11 2.82
C GLY A 38 6.87 14.25 3.70
N GLU A 39 6.64 14.68 4.94
CA GLU A 39 7.66 14.88 5.95
C GLU A 39 7.76 13.67 6.89
N PHE A 40 8.97 13.41 7.40
CA PHE A 40 9.17 12.32 8.35
C PHE A 40 8.44 12.65 9.68
N GLY A 41 7.44 11.85 10.04
CA GLY A 41 6.60 12.11 11.22
C GLY A 41 5.48 13.13 11.01
N GLY A 42 5.22 13.53 9.77
CA GLY A 42 4.06 14.33 9.37
C GLY A 42 3.15 13.60 8.38
N PRO A 43 2.11 14.27 7.86
CA PRO A 43 1.24 13.71 6.84
C PRO A 43 2.03 13.28 5.61
N VAL A 44 1.64 12.13 5.05
CA VAL A 44 2.26 11.52 3.88
C VAL A 44 1.22 11.30 2.81
N THR A 45 1.56 11.67 1.58
CA THR A 45 0.80 11.37 0.38
C THR A 45 1.42 10.18 -0.33
N PHE A 46 0.66 9.10 -0.46
CA PHE A 46 1.01 7.94 -1.26
C PHE A 46 0.36 8.05 -2.64
N ARG A 47 1.16 7.97 -3.70
CA ARG A 47 0.70 7.98 -5.10
C ARG A 47 1.13 6.71 -5.80
N CYS A 48 0.28 6.15 -6.66
CA CYS A 48 0.64 4.98 -7.46
C CYS A 48 -0.10 4.92 -8.79
N VAL A 49 0.42 4.09 -9.69
CA VAL A 49 -0.16 3.82 -11.00
C VAL A 49 -0.40 2.33 -11.20
N VAL A 50 -1.55 2.01 -11.76
CA VAL A 50 -1.94 0.67 -12.20
C VAL A 50 -2.07 0.70 -13.73
N PRO A 51 -1.28 -0.07 -14.48
CA PRO A 51 -1.48 -0.22 -15.92
C PRO A 51 -2.83 -0.89 -16.17
N VAL A 52 -3.59 -0.32 -17.09
CA VAL A 52 -4.85 -0.89 -17.56
C VAL A 52 -4.54 -1.78 -18.75
N ILE A 53 -4.86 -3.07 -18.65
CA ILE A 53 -4.60 -4.03 -19.73
C ILE A 53 -5.64 -3.79 -20.84
N GLY A 54 -5.17 -3.49 -22.05
CA GLY A 54 -6.02 -3.23 -23.22
C GLY A 54 -5.21 -2.75 -24.45
N ASP A 55 -5.91 -2.41 -25.53
CA ASP A 55 -5.34 -2.03 -26.84
C ASP A 55 -4.51 -0.73 -26.82
N ARG A 56 -4.59 0.05 -25.72
CA ARG A 56 -3.84 1.30 -25.53
C ARG A 56 -3.08 1.26 -24.20
N ALA A 57 -1.85 1.77 -24.19
CA ALA A 57 -1.02 1.92 -23.00
C ALA A 57 -1.55 3.04 -22.07
N VAL A 58 -2.65 2.76 -21.37
CA VAL A 58 -3.28 3.66 -20.41
C VAL A 58 -2.92 3.21 -18.99
N SER A 59 -2.77 4.16 -18.06
CA SER A 59 -2.52 3.89 -16.65
C SER A 59 -3.53 4.65 -15.78
N GLN A 60 -4.12 3.96 -14.82
CA GLN A 60 -4.97 4.56 -13.80
C GLN A 60 -4.10 5.03 -12.63
N HIS A 61 -4.30 6.27 -12.21
CA HIS A 61 -3.58 6.87 -11.07
C HIS A 61 -4.45 6.81 -9.82
N PHE A 62 -3.80 6.58 -8.68
CA PHE A 62 -4.43 6.60 -7.36
C PHE A 62 -3.55 7.36 -6.38
N GLU A 63 -4.19 8.09 -5.49
CA GLU A 63 -3.55 8.87 -4.44
C GLU A 63 -4.36 8.74 -3.15
N ALA A 64 -3.66 8.74 -2.02
CA ALA A 64 -4.25 8.93 -0.69
C ALA A 64 -3.26 9.61 0.25
N GLU A 65 -3.78 10.49 1.10
CA GLU A 65 -3.06 11.07 2.23
C GLU A 65 -3.33 10.25 3.49
N GLY A 66 -2.31 10.12 4.34
CA GLY A 66 -2.40 9.47 5.64
C GLY A 66 -1.51 10.17 6.67
N GLN A 67 -1.72 9.85 7.95
CA GLN A 67 -0.88 10.36 9.04
C GLN A 67 0.52 9.74 9.03
N ASP A 68 0.67 8.63 8.32
CA ASP A 68 1.90 7.89 8.12
C ASP A 68 1.84 7.15 6.77
N LEU A 69 2.96 6.58 6.36
CA LEU A 69 3.07 5.85 5.09
C LEU A 69 2.15 4.62 5.02
N VAL A 70 2.00 3.88 6.11
CA VAL A 70 1.20 2.64 6.14
C VAL A 70 -0.27 2.98 5.96
N SER A 71 -0.80 3.96 6.68
CA SER A 71 -2.18 4.42 6.52
C SER A 71 -2.46 4.96 5.12
N ALA A 72 -1.58 5.82 4.58
CA ALA A 72 -1.71 6.36 3.22
C ALA A 72 -1.72 5.27 2.15
N ALA A 73 -0.80 4.29 2.25
CA ALA A 73 -0.71 3.18 1.30
C ALA A 73 -1.94 2.27 1.37
N GLN A 74 -2.42 1.94 2.57
CA GLN A 74 -3.62 1.10 2.74
C GLN A 74 -4.86 1.73 2.12
N ASP A 75 -5.06 3.04 2.29
CA ASP A 75 -6.19 3.75 1.71
C ASP A 75 -6.12 3.80 0.18
N ALA A 76 -4.93 4.03 -0.39
CA ALA A 76 -4.73 3.95 -1.84
C ALA A 76 -5.03 2.55 -2.38
N LEU A 77 -4.56 1.49 -1.71
CA LEU A 77 -4.83 0.10 -2.11
C LEU A 77 -6.32 -0.26 -2.01
N ARG A 78 -7.03 0.26 -1.01
CA ARG A 78 -8.49 0.11 -0.92
C ARG A 78 -9.19 0.74 -2.12
N ARG A 79 -8.77 1.94 -2.54
CA ARG A 79 -9.33 2.62 -3.74
C ARG A 79 -9.08 1.81 -5.00
N ILE A 80 -7.89 1.23 -5.16
CA ILE A 80 -7.58 0.35 -6.28
C ILE A 80 -8.49 -0.88 -6.27
N ALA A 81 -8.65 -1.55 -5.12
CA ALA A 81 -9.48 -2.75 -5.01
C ALA A 81 -10.95 -2.45 -5.36
N LEU A 82 -11.49 -1.31 -4.91
CA LEU A 82 -12.84 -0.87 -5.26
C LEU A 82 -12.97 -0.59 -6.75
N TRP A 83 -11.99 0.09 -7.36
CA TRP A 83 -11.98 0.35 -8.78
C TRP A 83 -11.88 -0.93 -9.62
N ARG A 84 -10.97 -1.86 -9.27
CA ARG A 84 -10.86 -3.18 -9.92
C ARG A 84 -12.17 -3.94 -9.91
N ALA A 85 -12.92 -3.87 -8.82
CA ALA A 85 -14.24 -4.50 -8.72
C ALA A 85 -15.30 -3.90 -9.68
N THR A 86 -15.06 -2.68 -10.18
CA THR A 86 -15.90 -2.04 -11.20
C THR A 86 -15.40 -2.26 -12.64
N GLU A 87 -14.18 -2.76 -12.81
CA GLU A 87 -13.66 -3.05 -14.15
C GLU A 87 -14.40 -4.26 -14.74
N PRO A 88 -14.85 -4.19 -16.01
CA PRO A 88 -15.42 -5.35 -16.67
C PRO A 88 -14.35 -6.43 -16.79
N ALA A 89 -14.66 -7.64 -16.32
CA ALA A 89 -13.83 -8.81 -16.57
C ALA A 89 -13.72 -8.99 -18.10
N SER A 90 -12.56 -8.68 -18.66
CA SER A 90 -12.26 -8.94 -20.07
C SER A 90 -11.85 -10.38 -20.27
#